data_AF-A0A9D6TVP5-F1
#
_entry.id   AF-A0A9D6TVP5-F1
#
_cell.length_a   1.000
_cell.length_b   1.000
_cell.length_c   1.000
_cell.angle_alpha   90.00
_cell.angle_beta   90.00
_cell.angle_gamma   90.00
#
_symmetry.space_group_name_H-M   'P 1'
#
loop_
_entity.id
_entity.type
_entity.pdbx_description
1 polymer ?
#
loop_
_entity_poly.entity_id
_entity_poly.type
_entity_poly.pdbx_seq_one_letter_code
_entity_poly.pdbx_strand_id
1 'polypeptide(L)'
;MLLGTTAKKLQDVGVQTLAIVASKAERARFFFRFRPVSCLVGADPDLITHRAYGVSQSPVTPEIWQAVLSAYGNLARELQLQVPESEARDAVDRLDGFKVTESEKAEFQRHQIQFTGQFLVDRDGIVRWTNIECAQDGLASIDKFPTDEELLAAARALSK
;
A
#
# COMPACT_ATOMS: atom_id res chain seq x y z
N MET A 1 -5.26 -1.21 -6.74
CA MET A 1 -4.31 -0.34 -7.49
C MET A 1 -3.11 -1.18 -7.94
N LEU A 2 -2.72 -1.13 -9.22
CA LEU A 2 -1.46 -1.72 -9.69
C LEU A 2 -0.42 -0.61 -9.78
N LEU A 3 0.41 -0.48 -8.74
CA LEU A 3 1.37 0.62 -8.56
C LEU A 3 2.22 0.91 -9.80
N GLY A 4 2.63 -0.12 -10.56
CA GLY A 4 3.41 0.04 -11.78
C GLY A 4 2.65 0.74 -12.93
N THR A 5 1.38 0.39 -13.13
CA THR A 5 0.52 1.01 -14.15
C THR A 5 0.23 2.47 -13.78
N THR A 6 -0.11 2.72 -12.52
CA THR A 6 -0.37 4.06 -11.99
C THR A 6 0.88 4.94 -12.13
N ALA A 7 2.07 4.42 -11.80
CA ALA A 7 3.33 5.15 -11.90
C ALA A 7 3.62 5.62 -13.34
N LYS A 8 3.36 4.78 -14.34
CA LYS A 8 3.53 5.15 -15.75
C LYS A 8 2.59 6.29 -16.15
N LYS A 9 1.30 6.20 -15.79
CA LYS A 9 0.31 7.24 -16.09
C LYS A 9 0.68 8.58 -15.43
N LEU A 10 1.19 8.55 -14.21
CA LEU A 10 1.68 9.74 -13.49
C LEU A 10 2.93 10.33 -14.16
N GLN A 11 3.84 9.48 -14.64
CA GLN A 11 5.03 9.92 -15.37
C GLN A 11 4.67 10.66 -16.66
N ASP A 12 3.65 10.20 -17.39
CA ASP A 12 3.18 10.83 -18.63
C ASP A 12 2.63 12.27 -18.41
N VAL A 13 2.26 12.61 -17.17
CA VAL A 13 1.84 13.96 -16.76
C VAL A 13 2.92 14.70 -15.95
N GLY A 14 4.16 14.21 -15.94
CA GLY A 14 5.31 14.87 -15.32
C GLY A 14 5.49 14.59 -13.83
N VAL A 15 4.78 13.61 -13.25
CA VAL A 15 4.89 13.22 -11.83
C VAL A 15 5.74 11.96 -11.70
N GLN A 16 6.83 12.04 -10.93
CA GLN A 16 7.65 10.87 -10.61
C GLN A 16 7.06 10.11 -9.41
N THR A 17 7.10 8.78 -9.46
CA THR A 17 6.57 7.92 -8.38
C THR A 17 7.71 7.31 -7.57
N LEU A 18 7.63 7.45 -6.25
CA LEU A 18 8.49 6.79 -5.27
C LEU A 18 7.60 6.02 -4.28
N ALA A 19 7.85 4.72 -4.15
CA ALA A 19 7.21 3.89 -3.14
C ALA A 19 8.11 3.80 -1.91
N ILE A 20 7.55 3.91 -0.70
CA ILE A 20 8.28 3.68 0.55
C ILE A 20 7.68 2.46 1.23
N VAL A 21 8.51 1.48 1.60
CA VAL A 21 8.06 0.24 2.25
C VAL A 21 8.62 0.10 3.65
N ALA A 22 7.77 -0.35 4.57
CA ALA A 22 8.11 -0.65 5.97
C ALA A 22 8.91 -1.95 6.11
N SER A 23 10.03 -2.07 5.41
CA SER A 23 10.90 -3.25 5.44
C SER A 23 12.34 -2.88 5.13
N LYS A 24 13.28 -3.82 5.40
CA LYS A 24 14.69 -3.66 5.05
C LYS A 24 14.88 -3.72 3.52
N ALA A 25 15.88 -3.00 3.01
CA ALA A 25 16.13 -2.92 1.58
C ALA A 25 16.39 -4.30 0.92
N GLU A 26 17.13 -5.20 1.58
CA GLU A 26 17.39 -6.54 1.03
C GLU A 26 16.12 -7.36 0.86
N ARG A 27 15.21 -7.24 1.84
CA ARG A 27 13.94 -7.95 1.85
C ARG A 27 12.95 -7.35 0.87
N ALA A 28 12.86 -6.02 0.78
CA ALA A 28 12.10 -5.35 -0.25
C ALA A 28 12.55 -5.82 -1.64
N ARG A 29 13.86 -5.86 -1.91
CA ARG A 29 14.41 -6.38 -3.18
C ARG A 29 13.99 -7.81 -3.43
N PHE A 30 14.02 -8.69 -2.42
CA PHE A 30 13.56 -10.07 -2.56
C PHE A 30 12.07 -10.13 -2.91
N PHE A 31 11.21 -9.38 -2.21
CA PHE A 31 9.77 -9.33 -2.45
C PHE A 31 9.42 -8.84 -3.87
N PHE A 32 10.06 -7.77 -4.33
CA PHE A 32 9.84 -7.22 -5.67
C PHE A 32 10.39 -8.11 -6.81
N ARG A 33 11.03 -9.26 -6.52
CA ARG A 33 11.28 -10.31 -7.54
C ARG A 33 10.01 -11.08 -7.90
N PHE A 34 9.07 -11.21 -6.96
CA PHE A 34 7.78 -11.88 -7.17
C PHE A 34 6.73 -10.93 -7.72
N ARG A 35 6.78 -9.66 -7.29
CA ARG A 35 5.90 -8.58 -7.77
C ARG A 35 6.72 -7.41 -8.34
N PRO A 36 7.26 -7.48 -9.56
CA PRO A 36 8.04 -6.38 -10.13
C PRO A 36 7.24 -5.07 -10.16
N VAL A 37 7.88 -3.96 -9.76
CA VAL A 37 7.30 -2.61 -9.84
C VAL A 37 8.15 -1.74 -10.76
N SER A 38 7.49 -0.86 -11.52
CA SER A 38 8.13 0.06 -12.48
C SER A 38 8.40 1.45 -11.88
N CYS A 39 8.60 1.54 -10.56
CA CYS A 39 8.92 2.78 -9.86
C CYS A 39 10.09 2.58 -8.88
N LEU A 40 10.67 3.69 -8.42
CA LEU A 40 11.68 3.64 -7.36
C LEU A 40 11.04 3.16 -6.05
N VAL A 41 11.81 2.40 -5.27
CA VAL A 41 11.39 1.89 -3.96
C VAL A 41 12.43 2.26 -2.91
N GLY A 42 12.02 3.01 -1.90
CA GLY A 42 12.76 3.28 -0.67
C GLY A 42 12.36 2.32 0.45
N ALA A 43 13.35 1.94 1.26
CA ALA A 43 13.13 1.15 2.47
C ALA A 43 13.10 2.07 3.70
N ASP A 44 12.08 1.92 4.54
CA ASP A 44 11.95 2.61 5.82
C ASP A 44 11.73 1.58 6.93
N PRO A 45 12.79 0.82 7.31
CA PRO A 45 12.65 -0.19 8.34
C PRO A 45 12.21 0.44 9.66
N ASP A 46 12.69 1.61 10.05
CA ASP A 46 12.41 2.16 11.39
C ASP A 46 11.13 3.00 11.47
N LEU A 47 10.32 2.99 10.39
CA LEU A 47 9.07 3.74 10.26
C LEU A 47 9.25 5.26 10.48
N ILE A 48 10.46 5.77 10.24
CA ILE A 48 10.79 7.18 10.46
C ILE A 48 10.05 8.03 9.43
N THR A 49 10.11 7.62 8.16
CA THR A 49 9.41 8.30 7.07
C THR A 49 7.90 8.18 7.23
N HIS A 50 7.39 6.99 7.53
CA HIS A 50 5.94 6.78 7.74
C HIS A 50 5.41 7.72 8.83
N ARG A 51 6.06 7.76 9.99
CA ARG A 51 5.68 8.66 11.09
C ARG A 51 5.81 10.14 10.73
N ALA A 52 6.88 10.53 10.02
CA ALA A 52 7.08 11.91 9.60
C ALA A 52 5.97 12.40 8.65
N TYR A 53 5.40 11.50 7.84
CA TYR A 53 4.28 11.77 6.93
C TYR A 53 2.90 11.55 7.58
N GLY A 54 2.84 11.30 8.89
CA GLY A 54 1.59 11.08 9.62
C GLY A 54 0.92 9.74 9.33
N VAL A 55 1.62 8.79 8.69
CA VAL A 55 1.11 7.44 8.42
C VAL A 55 1.38 6.56 9.63
N SER A 56 0.34 6.34 10.44
CA SER A 56 0.46 5.62 11.70
C SER A 56 0.45 4.10 11.54
N GLN A 57 0.91 3.43 12.59
CA GLN A 57 0.70 2.00 12.81
C GLN A 57 -0.42 1.81 13.83
N SER A 58 -1.10 0.68 13.78
CA SER A 58 -2.14 0.30 14.75
C SER A 58 -1.89 -1.11 15.29
N PRO A 59 -2.14 -1.38 16.59
CA PRO A 59 -2.10 -2.74 17.11
C PRO A 59 -3.13 -3.64 16.41
N VAL A 60 -2.86 -4.93 16.32
CA VAL A 60 -3.82 -5.90 15.77
C VAL A 60 -4.94 -6.13 16.79
N THR A 61 -6.07 -5.44 16.61
CA THR A 61 -7.30 -5.70 17.36
C THR A 61 -8.25 -6.61 16.58
N PRO A 62 -9.22 -7.28 17.22
CA PRO A 62 -10.22 -8.08 16.51
C PRO A 62 -10.96 -7.28 15.43
N GLU A 63 -11.28 -6.02 15.69
CA GLU A 63 -12.00 -5.15 14.76
C GLU A 63 -11.16 -4.83 13.53
N ILE A 64 -9.88 -4.49 13.71
CA ILE A 64 -8.96 -4.24 12.59
C ILE A 64 -8.73 -5.52 11.80
N TRP A 65 -8.58 -6.66 12.48
CA TRP A 65 -8.40 -7.93 11.82
C TRP A 65 -9.61 -8.30 10.95
N GLN A 66 -10.83 -8.07 11.44
CA GLN A 66 -12.06 -8.25 10.65
C GLN A 66 -12.09 -7.34 9.42
N ALA A 67 -11.69 -6.08 9.56
CA ALA A 67 -11.62 -5.15 8.43
C ALA A 67 -10.58 -5.60 7.37
N VAL A 68 -9.41 -6.10 7.81
CA VAL A 68 -8.41 -6.71 6.92
C VAL A 68 -8.97 -7.93 6.19
N LEU A 69 -9.63 -8.85 6.90
CA LEU A 69 -10.25 -10.03 6.27
C LEU A 69 -11.32 -9.64 5.25
N SER A 70 -12.13 -8.62 5.55
CA SER A 70 -13.13 -8.09 4.62
C SER A 70 -12.48 -7.51 3.36
N ALA A 71 -11.38 -6.77 3.49
CA ALA A 71 -10.61 -6.28 2.36
C ALA A 71 -10.08 -7.41 1.47
N TYR A 72 -9.51 -8.47 2.06
CA TYR A 72 -9.13 -9.66 1.31
C TYR A 72 -10.32 -10.34 0.60
N GLY A 73 -11.50 -10.37 1.24
CA GLY A 73 -12.74 -10.86 0.62
C GLY A 73 -13.16 -10.02 -0.59
N ASN A 74 -13.03 -8.69 -0.52
CA ASN A 74 -13.26 -7.79 -1.66
C ASN A 74 -12.26 -8.06 -2.79
N LEU A 75 -10.97 -8.13 -2.47
CA LEU A 75 -9.91 -8.37 -3.44
C LEU A 75 -10.06 -9.73 -4.14
N ALA A 76 -10.41 -10.79 -3.39
CA ALA A 76 -10.68 -12.10 -3.97
C ALA A 76 -11.84 -12.06 -4.98
N ARG A 77 -12.90 -11.28 -4.71
CA ARG A 77 -14.01 -11.06 -5.65
C ARG A 77 -13.57 -10.29 -6.89
N GLU A 78 -12.78 -9.23 -6.73
CA GLU A 78 -12.22 -8.46 -7.86
C GLU A 78 -11.33 -9.32 -8.76
N LEU A 79 -10.55 -10.22 -8.16
CA LEU A 79 -9.70 -11.20 -8.86
C LEU A 79 -10.49 -12.43 -9.35
N GLN A 80 -11.81 -12.44 -9.18
CA GLN A 80 -12.71 -13.53 -9.60
C GLN A 80 -12.32 -14.91 -9.04
N LEU A 81 -11.70 -14.95 -7.87
CA LEU A 81 -11.32 -16.18 -7.19
C LEU A 81 -12.58 -16.89 -6.67
N GLN A 82 -12.75 -18.15 -7.04
CA GLN A 82 -13.87 -18.99 -6.58
C GLN A 82 -13.49 -19.66 -5.25
N VAL A 83 -13.44 -18.88 -4.17
CA VAL A 83 -13.08 -19.36 -2.81
C VAL A 83 -14.06 -18.84 -1.76
N PRO A 84 -14.28 -19.58 -0.66
CA PRO A 84 -15.02 -19.06 0.49
C PRO A 84 -14.37 -17.80 1.05
N GLU A 85 -15.18 -16.86 1.58
CA GLU A 85 -14.66 -15.61 2.17
C GLU A 85 -13.65 -15.86 3.29
N SER A 86 -13.87 -16.91 4.09
CA SER A 86 -12.95 -17.36 5.14
C SER A 86 -11.56 -17.79 4.63
N GLU A 87 -11.45 -18.13 3.35
CA GLU A 87 -10.20 -18.56 2.71
C GLU A 87 -9.63 -17.49 1.76
N ALA A 88 -10.29 -16.34 1.64
CA ALA A 88 -9.94 -15.29 0.67
C ALA A 88 -8.49 -14.80 0.85
N ARG A 89 -8.05 -14.59 2.10
CA ARG A 89 -6.68 -14.19 2.40
C ARG A 89 -5.66 -15.22 1.91
N ASP A 90 -5.82 -16.48 2.28
CA ASP A 90 -4.90 -17.55 1.91
C ASP A 90 -4.89 -17.80 0.40
N ALA A 91 -6.04 -17.62 -0.27
CA ALA A 91 -6.14 -17.70 -1.72
C ALA A 91 -5.37 -16.57 -2.40
N VAL A 92 -5.53 -15.32 -1.95
CA VAL A 92 -4.82 -14.16 -2.46
C VAL A 92 -3.31 -14.27 -2.21
N ASP A 93 -2.88 -14.64 -1.00
CA ASP A 93 -1.46 -14.75 -0.64
C ASP A 93 -0.73 -15.81 -1.51
N ARG A 94 -1.45 -16.86 -1.94
CA ARG A 94 -0.91 -17.93 -2.81
C ARG A 94 -0.74 -17.54 -4.28
N LEU A 95 -1.42 -16.50 -4.76
CA LEU A 95 -1.36 -16.09 -6.17
C LEU A 95 0.08 -15.78 -6.63
N ASP A 96 0.89 -15.29 -5.70
CA ASP A 96 2.23 -14.80 -5.97
C ASP A 96 3.32 -15.80 -5.58
N GLY A 97 2.92 -17.01 -5.14
CA GLY A 97 3.83 -18.04 -4.65
C GLY A 97 4.59 -17.65 -3.37
N PHE A 98 4.19 -16.55 -2.72
CA PHE A 98 4.81 -16.05 -1.51
C PHE A 98 4.50 -16.99 -0.34
N LYS A 99 5.53 -17.36 0.42
CA LYS A 99 5.41 -18.27 1.57
C LYS A 99 5.78 -17.55 2.84
N VAL A 100 4.91 -17.64 3.83
CA VAL A 100 5.14 -16.98 5.10
C VAL A 100 6.32 -17.58 5.84
N THR A 101 7.40 -16.81 5.96
CA THR A 101 8.61 -17.18 6.70
C THR A 101 8.56 -16.72 8.17
N GLU A 102 9.41 -17.27 9.03
CA GLU A 102 9.54 -16.78 10.42
C GLU A 102 9.97 -15.31 10.48
N SER A 103 10.78 -14.87 9.50
CA SER A 103 11.18 -13.47 9.37
C SER A 103 9.99 -12.52 9.14
N GLU A 104 8.94 -12.99 8.46
CA GLU A 104 7.72 -12.21 8.25
C GLU A 104 6.90 -12.09 9.49
N LYS A 105 6.84 -13.16 10.29
CA LYS A 105 6.16 -13.10 11.59
C LYS A 105 6.86 -12.10 12.50
N ALA A 106 8.19 -12.09 12.53
CA ALA A 106 8.96 -11.13 13.32
C ALA A 106 8.77 -9.68 12.84
N GLU A 107 8.73 -9.45 11.52
CA GLU A 107 8.43 -8.13 10.96
C GLU A 107 6.99 -7.67 11.24
N PHE A 108 6.01 -8.55 11.05
CA PHE A 108 4.61 -8.26 11.37
C PHE A 108 4.45 -7.91 12.85
N GLN A 109 5.13 -8.61 13.75
CA GLN A 109 5.11 -8.26 15.17
C GLN A 109 5.73 -6.89 15.45
N ARG A 110 6.69 -6.45 14.64
CA ARG A 110 7.37 -5.16 14.81
C ARG A 110 6.54 -3.99 14.29
N HIS A 111 5.86 -4.13 13.15
CA HIS A 111 5.13 -3.02 12.50
C HIS A 111 3.61 -3.09 12.73
N GLN A 112 3.12 -4.24 13.21
CA GLN A 112 1.69 -4.53 13.40
C GLN A 112 0.90 -4.24 12.10
N ILE A 113 -0.19 -3.47 12.19
CA ILE A 113 -0.91 -2.97 11.03
C ILE A 113 -0.31 -1.62 10.66
N GLN A 114 0.58 -1.62 9.67
CA GLN A 114 1.10 -0.40 9.07
C GLN A 114 0.14 0.09 8.00
N PHE A 115 -0.41 1.29 8.17
CA PHE A 115 -1.29 1.90 7.17
C PHE A 115 -0.51 2.41 5.96
N THR A 116 -1.25 2.61 4.86
CA THR A 116 -0.72 3.18 3.61
C THR A 116 -1.13 4.64 3.44
N GLY A 117 -0.22 5.46 2.91
CA GLY A 117 -0.52 6.84 2.49
C GLY A 117 -0.03 7.12 1.06
N GLN A 118 -0.77 7.95 0.33
CA GLN A 118 -0.36 8.55 -0.93
C GLN A 118 -0.23 10.07 -0.77
N PHE A 119 0.81 10.64 -1.37
CA PHE A 119 1.12 12.06 -1.27
C PHE A 119 1.53 12.60 -2.63
N LEU A 120 1.08 13.81 -2.97
CA LEU A 120 1.64 14.59 -4.07
C LEU A 120 2.53 15.67 -3.49
N VAL A 121 3.81 15.60 -3.83
CA VAL A 121 4.85 16.54 -3.41
C VAL A 121 5.23 17.37 -4.63
N ASP A 122 5.19 18.69 -4.48
CA ASP A 122 5.58 19.61 -5.54
C ASP A 122 7.12 19.77 -5.65
N ARG A 123 7.56 20.64 -6.57
CA ARG A 123 9.00 20.87 -6.83
C ARG A 123 9.72 21.57 -5.68
N ASP A 124 8.98 22.23 -4.80
CA ASP A 124 9.52 22.91 -3.61
C ASP A 124 9.55 21.98 -2.39
N GLY A 125 9.17 20.71 -2.56
CA GLY A 125 9.12 19.72 -1.49
C GLY A 125 7.87 19.83 -0.61
N ILE A 126 6.84 20.56 -1.06
CA ILE A 126 5.61 20.77 -0.30
C ILE A 126 4.59 19.70 -0.64
N VAL A 127 4.03 19.05 0.38
CA VAL A 127 2.87 18.18 0.23
C VAL A 127 1.65 19.03 -0.13
N ARG A 128 1.14 18.86 -1.36
CA ARG A 128 -0.02 19.60 -1.87
C ARG A 128 -1.32 18.80 -1.84
N TRP A 129 -1.21 17.48 -1.75
CA TRP A 129 -2.34 16.57 -1.64
C TRP A 129 -1.92 15.32 -0.87
N THR A 130 -2.85 14.76 -0.12
CA THR A 130 -2.64 13.55 0.68
C THR A 130 -3.90 12.69 0.71
N ASN A 131 -3.70 11.38 0.69
CA ASN A 131 -4.67 10.38 1.09
C ASN A 131 -3.99 9.44 2.09
N ILE A 132 -4.57 9.26 3.27
CA ILE A 132 -4.06 8.33 4.28
C ILE A 132 -5.18 7.36 4.59
N GLU A 133 -4.87 6.07 4.47
CA GLU A 133 -5.78 4.97 4.80
C GLU A 133 -6.33 5.13 6.23
N CYS A 134 -7.61 4.82 6.41
CA CYS A 134 -8.34 5.01 7.67
C CYS A 134 -8.49 6.44 8.21
N ALA A 135 -7.89 7.47 7.58
CA ALA A 135 -7.94 8.82 8.14
C ALA A 135 -9.31 9.50 8.00
N GLN A 136 -10.05 9.24 6.92
CA GLN A 136 -11.38 9.84 6.67
C GLN A 136 -12.52 8.92 7.11
N ASP A 137 -12.51 7.66 6.67
CA ASP A 137 -13.62 6.71 6.87
C ASP A 137 -13.34 5.64 7.93
N GLY A 138 -12.25 5.78 8.70
CA GLY A 138 -11.83 4.76 9.67
C GLY A 138 -11.57 3.40 9.01
N LEU A 139 -11.80 2.32 9.75
CA LEU A 139 -11.50 0.96 9.27
C LEU A 139 -12.28 0.53 8.02
N ALA A 140 -13.34 1.26 7.66
CA ALA A 140 -14.09 1.00 6.43
C ALA A 140 -13.31 1.32 5.15
N SER A 141 -12.19 2.06 5.25
CA SER A 141 -11.30 2.36 4.12
C SER A 141 -10.01 1.55 4.10
N ILE A 142 -9.88 0.50 4.91
CA ILE A 142 -8.77 -0.47 4.77
C ILE A 142 -8.74 -1.03 3.34
N ASP A 143 -7.55 -1.04 2.76
CA ASP A 143 -7.19 -1.47 1.41
C ASP A 143 -7.96 -0.73 0.29
N LYS A 144 -8.55 0.43 0.61
CA LYS A 144 -9.19 1.32 -0.36
C LYS A 144 -8.25 2.45 -0.71
N PHE A 145 -7.76 2.42 -1.94
CA PHE A 145 -6.85 3.42 -2.45
C PHE A 145 -7.48 4.22 -3.59
N PRO A 146 -7.04 5.48 -3.78
CA PRO A 146 -7.44 6.29 -4.92
C PRO A 146 -7.24 5.55 -6.23
N THR A 147 -8.20 5.69 -7.13
CA THR A 147 -8.10 5.20 -8.50
C THR A 147 -7.04 5.98 -9.28
N ASP A 148 -6.61 5.41 -10.41
CA ASP A 148 -5.70 6.10 -11.32
C ASP A 148 -6.26 7.46 -11.77
N GLU A 149 -7.59 7.55 -11.97
CA GLU A 149 -8.27 8.77 -12.39
C GLU A 149 -8.24 9.84 -11.30
N GLU A 150 -8.48 9.46 -10.04
CA GLU A 150 -8.41 10.36 -8.89
C GLU A 150 -6.99 10.91 -8.69
N LEU A 151 -5.96 10.05 -8.81
CA LEU A 151 -4.57 10.48 -8.72
C LEU A 151 -4.17 11.41 -9.87
N LEU A 152 -4.60 11.11 -11.10
CA LEU A 152 -4.35 11.97 -12.26
C LEU A 152 -5.08 13.31 -12.14
N ALA A 153 -6.31 13.32 -11.62
CA ALA A 153 -7.07 14.53 -11.37
C ALA A 153 -6.36 15.40 -10.32
N ALA A 154 -5.91 14.80 -9.21
CA ALA A 154 -5.14 15.49 -8.18
C ALA A 154 -3.84 16.07 -8.75
N ALA A 155 -3.08 15.30 -9.54
CA ALA A 155 -1.86 15.79 -10.18
C ALA A 155 -2.12 16.98 -11.11
N ARG A 156 -3.15 16.90 -11.96
CA ARG A 156 -3.51 17.98 -12.91
C ARG A 156 -4.00 19.24 -12.21
N ALA A 157 -4.62 19.12 -11.05
CA ALA A 157 -5.07 20.27 -10.26
C ALA A 157 -3.89 21.11 -9.72
N LEU A 158 -2.71 20.49 -9.56
CA LEU A 158 -1.50 21.13 -9.04
C LEU A 158 -0.58 21.70 -10.13
N SER A 159 -0.77 21.32 -11.38
CA SER A 159 0.00 21.82 -12.53
C SER A 159 -0.55 23.13 -13.13
N LYS A 160 -1.59 23.71 -12.52
CA LYS A 160 -2.18 25.01 -12.88
C LYS A 160 -1.63 26.10 -11.99
#